data_AF-A0A1L7XRS4-F1
#
_entry.id   AF-A0A1L7XRS4-F1
#
_cell.length_a   1.000
_cell.length_b   1.000
_cell.length_c   1.000
_cell.angle_alpha   90.00
_cell.angle_beta   90.00
_cell.angle_gamma   90.00
#
_symmetry.space_group_name_H-M   'P 1'
#
loop_
_entity.id
_entity.type
_entity.pdbx_description
1 polymer ?
#
loop_
_entity_poly.entity_id
_entity_poly.type
_entity_poly.pdbx_seq_one_letter_code
_entity_poly.pdbx_strand_id
1 'polypeptide(L)'
;MHVLIIGAGATGLLIAHGLKQAGISFSIFDSEPSASHYRPREWSMGIHWSLPQLEALLPPDLRVRLKEAQNDPFLDAPDRDDMKIYNGLDGTILKALPIPRTIRVSRRKLRAFCCQGIDVKYGYELANIRYEEAGVTAVFTNGELVAGSIIIGSDGPKSKVRKVLLGSEAEVTPLEIVHSNVAITYGDAEKAKFVRSAHPVFSFAVKPGLLSFLSIQDVPDPEDPATWRFQVVTSWLGKQDDSLDTAGRLAQVKQKASTMCEPFRSAVMWMPDDTKITYDKMAYWVPIPWDNHDGRVTLAGDAAHPMTPHRGQGLNHAICDASHFVDAMQKVVAGASSLKDAITTYSEEVVRRGADEVLISKQNAIMMLNWDQLMESPMMKRSLQKSDLSGS
;
A
#
# COMPACT_ATOMS: atom_id res chain seq x y z
N MET A 1 -26.32 -12.33 -9.63
CA MET A 1 -25.49 -11.64 -8.62
C MET A 1 -24.74 -10.50 -9.31
N HIS A 2 -24.74 -9.31 -8.72
CA HIS A 2 -23.99 -8.15 -9.22
C HIS A 2 -23.21 -7.49 -8.08
N VAL A 3 -21.90 -7.28 -8.24
CA VAL A 3 -21.02 -6.71 -7.20
C VAL A 3 -20.80 -5.21 -7.44
N LEU A 4 -20.99 -4.40 -6.41
CA LEU A 4 -20.64 -2.97 -6.43
C LEU A 4 -19.31 -2.75 -5.71
N ILE A 5 -18.28 -2.32 -6.45
CA ILE A 5 -16.95 -2.04 -5.92
C ILE A 5 -16.81 -0.54 -5.69
N ILE A 6 -16.57 -0.14 -4.45
CA ILE A 6 -16.37 1.27 -4.08
C ILE A 6 -14.88 1.52 -3.91
N GLY A 7 -14.29 2.33 -4.80
CA GLY A 7 -12.87 2.67 -4.88
C GLY A 7 -12.14 1.96 -6.03
N ALA A 8 -11.56 2.74 -6.96
CA ALA A 8 -10.71 2.21 -8.05
C ALA A 8 -9.22 2.40 -7.75
N GLY A 9 -8.83 2.06 -6.52
CA GLY A 9 -7.44 1.80 -6.16
C GLY A 9 -6.97 0.41 -6.63
N ALA A 10 -5.75 0.02 -6.28
CA ALA A 10 -5.20 -1.29 -6.65
C ALA A 10 -6.13 -2.45 -6.22
N THR A 11 -6.61 -2.43 -4.96
CA THR A 11 -7.51 -3.46 -4.43
C THR A 11 -8.78 -3.62 -5.26
N GLY A 12 -9.53 -2.54 -5.47
CA GLY A 12 -10.80 -2.58 -6.20
C GLY A 12 -10.64 -2.99 -7.67
N LEU A 13 -9.57 -2.52 -8.32
CA LEU A 13 -9.26 -2.91 -9.71
C LEU A 13 -8.88 -4.40 -9.82
N LEU A 14 -8.15 -4.93 -8.84
CA LEU A 14 -7.81 -6.36 -8.81
C LEU A 14 -9.04 -7.23 -8.54
N ILE A 15 -9.94 -6.80 -7.65
CA ILE A 15 -11.25 -7.44 -7.47
C ILE A 15 -12.01 -7.44 -8.81
N ALA A 16 -12.08 -6.30 -9.50
CA ALA A 16 -12.76 -6.17 -10.78
C ALA A 16 -12.20 -7.14 -11.85
N HIS A 17 -10.87 -7.26 -11.96
CA HIS A 17 -10.25 -8.23 -12.87
C HIS A 17 -10.58 -9.68 -12.51
N GLY A 18 -10.49 -10.04 -11.23
CA GLY A 18 -10.83 -11.39 -10.77
C GLY A 18 -12.30 -11.74 -11.03
N LEU A 19 -13.23 -10.83 -10.75
CA LEU A 19 -14.65 -11.01 -11.04
C LEU A 19 -14.92 -11.12 -12.54
N LYS A 20 -14.26 -10.28 -13.36
CA LYS A 20 -14.35 -10.33 -14.82
C LYS A 20 -13.91 -11.69 -15.37
N GLN A 21 -12.78 -12.21 -14.91
CA GLN A 21 -12.28 -13.53 -15.29
C GLN A 21 -13.22 -14.65 -14.85
N ALA A 22 -13.87 -14.50 -13.70
CA ALA A 22 -14.86 -15.45 -13.19
C ALA A 22 -16.24 -15.33 -13.86
N GLY A 23 -16.45 -14.39 -14.81
CA GLY A 23 -17.75 -14.15 -15.44
C GLY A 23 -18.80 -13.56 -14.50
N ILE A 24 -18.37 -12.91 -13.41
CA ILE A 24 -19.25 -12.33 -12.39
C ILE A 24 -19.47 -10.84 -12.71
N SER A 25 -20.73 -10.43 -12.77
CA SER A 25 -21.11 -9.05 -13.09
C SER A 25 -20.72 -8.09 -11.97
N PHE A 26 -20.16 -6.92 -12.32
CA PHE A 26 -19.79 -5.89 -11.36
C PHE A 26 -19.89 -4.47 -11.96
N SER A 27 -19.94 -3.48 -11.07
CA SER A 27 -19.71 -2.06 -11.36
C SER A 27 -18.66 -1.53 -10.39
N ILE A 28 -17.75 -0.67 -10.86
CA ILE A 28 -16.70 -0.06 -10.03
C ILE A 28 -16.76 1.46 -10.08
N PHE A 29 -16.70 2.08 -8.90
CA PHE A 29 -16.89 3.51 -8.69
C PHE A 29 -15.67 4.13 -8.02
N ASP A 30 -15.34 5.36 -8.39
CA ASP A 30 -14.28 6.14 -7.74
C ASP A 30 -14.75 7.59 -7.53
N SER A 31 -14.36 8.18 -6.41
CA SER A 31 -14.67 9.58 -6.09
C SER A 31 -13.78 10.57 -6.84
N GLU A 32 -12.65 10.12 -7.38
CA GLU A 32 -11.82 10.94 -8.25
C GLU A 32 -12.58 11.37 -9.51
N PRO A 33 -12.29 12.56 -10.06
CA PRO A 33 -13.07 13.11 -11.16
C PRO A 33 -12.77 12.45 -12.52
N SER A 34 -11.62 11.76 -12.67
CA SER A 34 -11.25 11.07 -13.91
C SER A 34 -10.08 10.10 -13.71
N ALA A 35 -9.88 9.20 -14.68
CA ALA A 35 -8.72 8.30 -14.74
C ALA A 35 -7.37 9.01 -14.80
N SER A 36 -7.33 10.20 -15.43
CA SER A 36 -6.13 11.04 -15.55
C SER A 36 -5.84 11.88 -14.32
N HIS A 37 -6.73 11.88 -13.32
CA HIS A 37 -6.47 12.60 -12.07
C HIS A 37 -5.39 11.86 -11.27
N TYR A 38 -4.28 12.56 -11.01
CA TYR A 38 -3.20 12.04 -10.18
C TYR A 38 -3.02 12.90 -8.93
N ARG A 39 -2.97 12.25 -7.78
CA ARG A 39 -2.59 12.90 -6.53
C ARG A 39 -1.09 13.22 -6.56
N PRO A 40 -0.65 14.41 -6.12
CA PRO A 40 0.76 14.82 -6.20
C PRO A 40 1.75 13.90 -5.46
N ARG A 41 1.29 13.21 -4.40
CA ARG A 41 2.12 12.31 -3.59
C ARG A 41 2.20 10.95 -4.25
N GLU A 42 3.39 10.54 -4.68
CA GLU A 42 3.64 9.19 -5.21
C GLU A 42 4.14 8.25 -4.11
N TRP A 43 3.69 7.00 -4.16
CA TRP A 43 4.07 5.96 -3.22
C TRP A 43 4.43 4.71 -3.99
N SER A 44 5.61 4.16 -3.74
CA SER A 44 5.92 2.82 -4.18
C SER A 44 5.56 1.80 -3.11
N MET A 45 5.26 0.59 -3.55
CA MET A 45 4.93 -0.55 -2.69
C MET A 45 5.70 -1.79 -3.17
N GLY A 46 6.09 -2.66 -2.25
CA GLY A 46 6.67 -3.96 -2.57
C GLY A 46 5.60 -5.04 -2.60
N ILE A 47 5.66 -5.93 -3.59
CA ILE A 47 4.85 -7.14 -3.69
C ILE A 47 5.81 -8.32 -3.56
N HIS A 48 5.53 -9.20 -2.60
CA HIS A 48 6.38 -10.34 -2.28
C HIS A 48 5.53 -11.61 -2.16
N TRP A 49 5.11 -12.02 -0.97
CA TRP A 49 4.36 -13.27 -0.77
C TRP A 49 3.01 -13.31 -1.47
N SER A 50 2.45 -12.15 -1.87
CA SER A 50 1.18 -12.07 -2.60
C SER A 50 1.33 -12.07 -4.14
N LEU A 51 2.57 -12.15 -4.66
CA LEU A 51 2.82 -12.11 -6.10
C LEU A 51 2.03 -13.18 -6.88
N PRO A 52 1.95 -14.46 -6.43
CA PRO A 52 1.16 -15.47 -7.13
C PRO A 52 -0.34 -15.13 -7.20
N GLN A 53 -0.91 -14.56 -6.13
CA GLN A 53 -2.31 -14.12 -6.10
C GLN A 53 -2.55 -12.95 -7.05
N LEU A 54 -1.61 -11.99 -7.12
CA LEU A 54 -1.67 -10.90 -8.09
C LEU A 54 -1.69 -11.43 -9.53
N GLU A 55 -0.77 -12.36 -9.85
CA GLU A 55 -0.72 -12.97 -11.17
C GLU A 55 -2.04 -13.67 -11.51
N ALA A 56 -2.61 -14.45 -10.57
CA ALA A 56 -3.89 -15.15 -10.77
C ALA A 56 -5.07 -14.20 -11.02
N LEU A 57 -5.11 -13.07 -10.30
CA LEU A 57 -6.17 -12.05 -10.44
C LEU A 57 -6.13 -11.29 -11.76
N LEU A 58 -4.97 -11.22 -12.43
CA LEU A 58 -4.82 -10.54 -13.71
C LEU A 58 -5.15 -11.47 -14.89
N PRO A 59 -5.83 -10.94 -15.93
CA PRO A 59 -6.05 -11.69 -17.17
C PRO A 59 -4.71 -11.96 -17.89
N PRO A 60 -4.63 -12.98 -18.76
CA PRO A 60 -3.37 -13.42 -19.36
C PRO A 60 -2.58 -12.32 -20.08
N ASP A 61 -3.26 -11.41 -20.78
CA ASP A 61 -2.65 -10.30 -21.53
C ASP A 61 -1.98 -9.25 -20.63
N LEU A 62 -2.56 -8.98 -19.46
CA LEU A 62 -1.91 -8.13 -18.46
C LEU A 62 -0.83 -8.90 -17.69
N ARG A 63 -1.07 -10.17 -17.33
CA ARG A 63 -0.10 -10.96 -16.55
C ARG A 63 1.29 -10.98 -17.19
N VAL A 64 1.38 -11.20 -18.50
CA VAL A 64 2.67 -11.21 -19.23
C VAL A 64 3.36 -9.83 -19.33
N ARG A 65 2.62 -8.75 -19.03
CA ARG A 65 3.07 -7.35 -19.08
C ARG A 65 3.18 -6.72 -17.69
N LEU A 66 3.12 -7.49 -16.61
CA LEU A 66 3.15 -6.98 -15.23
C LEU A 66 4.35 -6.06 -14.94
N LYS A 67 5.47 -6.26 -15.65
CA LYS A 67 6.65 -5.36 -15.58
C LYS A 67 6.33 -3.89 -15.88
N GLU A 68 5.32 -3.58 -16.68
CA GLU A 68 4.88 -2.21 -16.97
C GLU A 68 4.40 -1.46 -15.71
N ALA A 69 3.91 -2.18 -14.70
CA ALA A 69 3.52 -1.60 -13.43
C ALA A 69 4.72 -1.34 -12.48
N GLN A 70 5.88 -1.91 -12.78
CA GLN A 70 7.04 -1.89 -11.90
C GLN A 70 7.78 -0.55 -11.94
N ASN A 71 8.48 -0.25 -10.85
CA ASN A 71 9.34 0.91 -10.73
C ASN A 71 10.53 0.81 -11.68
N ASP A 72 11.10 -0.38 -11.79
CA ASP A 72 12.15 -0.70 -12.75
C ASP A 72 11.67 -1.88 -13.63
N PRO A 73 11.17 -1.61 -14.84
CA PRO A 73 10.74 -2.66 -15.76
C PRO A 73 11.90 -3.42 -16.43
N PHE A 74 13.15 -3.01 -16.18
CA PHE A 74 14.37 -3.59 -16.75
C PHE A 74 15.09 -4.52 -15.79
N LEU A 75 14.65 -4.58 -14.53
CA LEU A 75 15.22 -5.43 -13.49
C LEU A 75 14.31 -6.63 -13.23
N ASP A 76 14.76 -7.82 -13.60
CA ASP A 76 14.09 -9.06 -13.20
C ASP A 76 14.31 -9.32 -11.71
N ALA A 77 13.23 -9.62 -10.98
CA ALA A 77 13.32 -9.95 -9.57
C ALA A 77 13.94 -11.35 -9.39
N PRO A 78 15.12 -11.47 -8.76
CA PRO A 78 15.82 -12.74 -8.71
C PRO A 78 15.18 -13.69 -7.70
N ASP A 79 15.36 -15.00 -7.92
CA ASP A 79 14.86 -16.05 -7.02
C ASP A 79 15.46 -16.00 -5.61
N ARG A 80 16.61 -15.34 -5.47
CA ARG A 80 17.28 -15.06 -4.20
C ARG A 80 17.75 -13.62 -4.21
N ASP A 81 17.28 -12.86 -3.24
CA ASP A 81 17.71 -11.48 -3.00
C ASP A 81 17.65 -11.20 -1.50
N ASP A 82 18.55 -10.34 -1.02
CA ASP A 82 18.65 -9.97 0.38
C ASP A 82 18.64 -8.45 0.53
N MET A 83 17.55 -7.93 1.07
CA MET A 83 17.43 -6.52 1.42
C MET A 83 18.25 -6.24 2.67
N LYS A 84 19.15 -5.27 2.58
CA LYS A 84 20.05 -4.91 3.67
C LYS A 84 19.48 -3.79 4.54
N ILE A 85 19.65 -3.96 5.85
CA ILE A 85 19.47 -2.91 6.86
C ILE A 85 20.86 -2.54 7.37
N TYR A 86 21.25 -1.30 7.12
CA TYR A 86 22.53 -0.72 7.48
C TYR A 86 22.47 -0.02 8.84
N ASN A 87 23.57 -0.08 9.58
CA ASN A 87 23.84 0.83 10.66
C ASN A 87 24.11 2.21 10.05
N GLY A 88 23.24 3.15 10.39
CA GLY A 88 23.25 4.50 9.87
C GLY A 88 24.40 5.36 10.37
N LEU A 89 25.22 4.89 11.32
CA LEU A 89 26.40 5.64 11.80
C LEU A 89 27.67 5.26 11.05
N ASP A 90 27.91 3.98 10.83
CA ASP A 90 29.19 3.46 10.30
C ASP A 90 29.05 2.70 8.96
N GLY A 91 27.81 2.45 8.49
CA GLY A 91 27.54 1.75 7.24
C GLY A 91 27.71 0.23 7.31
N THR A 92 27.94 -0.35 8.49
CA THR A 92 27.95 -1.81 8.66
C THR A 92 26.56 -2.41 8.45
N ILE A 93 26.46 -3.67 8.06
CA ILE A 93 25.17 -4.35 7.87
C ILE A 93 24.69 -4.84 9.25
N LEU A 94 23.56 -4.31 9.73
CA LEU A 94 22.88 -4.82 10.93
C LEU A 94 22.18 -6.14 10.65
N LYS A 95 21.53 -6.25 9.48
CA LYS A 95 20.84 -7.46 9.04
C LYS A 95 20.63 -7.49 7.53
N ALA A 96 20.71 -8.70 6.97
CA ALA A 96 20.24 -9.01 5.62
C ALA A 96 18.94 -9.81 5.72
N LEU A 97 17.91 -9.38 4.99
CA LEU A 97 16.57 -9.97 5.02
C LEU A 97 16.23 -10.56 3.65
N PRO A 98 15.94 -11.87 3.57
CA PRO A 98 15.55 -12.49 2.31
C PRO A 98 14.25 -11.88 1.75
N ILE A 99 14.29 -11.49 0.48
CA ILE A 99 13.19 -10.88 -0.28
C ILE A 99 13.04 -11.51 -1.68
N PRO A 100 12.97 -12.85 -1.79
CA PRO A 100 12.97 -13.55 -3.08
C PRO A 100 11.81 -13.08 -3.97
N ARG A 101 12.08 -12.88 -5.26
CA ARG A 101 11.09 -12.46 -6.27
C ARG A 101 10.28 -11.21 -5.91
N THR A 102 10.82 -10.34 -5.04
CA THR A 102 10.12 -9.11 -4.66
C THR A 102 10.17 -8.10 -5.79
N ILE A 103 9.00 -7.67 -6.24
CA ILE A 103 8.87 -6.58 -7.20
C ILE A 103 8.43 -5.30 -6.49
N ARG A 104 8.79 -4.15 -7.06
CA ARG A 104 8.29 -2.86 -6.60
C ARG A 104 7.47 -2.18 -7.68
N VAL A 105 6.33 -1.66 -7.28
CA VAL A 105 5.37 -0.97 -8.15
C VAL A 105 5.04 0.39 -7.55
N SER A 106 4.75 1.35 -8.42
CA SER A 106 4.26 2.66 -7.98
C SER A 106 2.74 2.63 -7.97
N ARG A 107 2.12 3.36 -7.04
CA ARG A 107 0.66 3.44 -6.94
C ARG A 107 0.08 3.93 -8.27
N ARG A 108 0.72 4.91 -8.91
CA ARG A 108 0.30 5.44 -10.20
C ARG A 108 0.40 4.41 -11.33
N LYS A 109 1.56 3.77 -11.50
CA LYS A 109 1.74 2.78 -12.59
C LYS A 109 0.83 1.58 -12.38
N LEU A 110 0.75 1.03 -11.17
CA LEU A 110 -0.11 -0.12 -10.88
C LEU A 110 -1.59 0.20 -11.13
N ARG A 111 -2.07 1.36 -10.66
CA ARG A 111 -3.47 1.77 -10.92
C ARG A 111 -3.73 1.92 -12.42
N ALA A 112 -2.89 2.68 -13.13
CA ALA A 112 -3.04 2.88 -14.57
C ALA A 112 -3.01 1.55 -15.32
N PHE A 113 -2.11 0.65 -14.93
CA PHE A 113 -1.99 -0.68 -15.48
C PHE A 113 -3.25 -1.52 -15.27
N CYS A 114 -3.77 -1.58 -14.03
CA CYS A 114 -4.96 -2.34 -13.70
C CYS A 114 -6.27 -1.67 -14.18
N CYS A 115 -6.28 -0.40 -14.59
CA CYS A 115 -7.45 0.21 -15.23
C CYS A 115 -7.70 -0.32 -16.65
N GLN A 116 -6.70 -0.91 -17.32
CA GLN A 116 -6.86 -1.42 -18.68
C GLN A 116 -7.98 -2.46 -18.74
N GLY A 117 -8.98 -2.22 -19.60
CA GLY A 117 -10.11 -3.13 -19.79
C GLY A 117 -11.16 -3.12 -18.68
N ILE A 118 -11.12 -2.16 -17.75
CA ILE A 118 -12.12 -1.96 -16.70
C ILE A 118 -12.82 -0.61 -16.90
N ASP A 119 -14.16 -0.61 -16.93
CA ASP A 119 -14.98 0.60 -17.05
C ASP A 119 -15.25 1.20 -15.66
N VAL A 120 -14.40 2.13 -15.24
CA VAL A 120 -14.51 2.82 -13.95
C VAL A 120 -15.44 4.03 -14.06
N LYS A 121 -16.42 4.11 -13.16
CA LYS A 121 -17.32 5.26 -13.01
C LYS A 121 -16.72 6.28 -12.04
N TYR A 122 -16.17 7.35 -12.59
CA TYR A 122 -15.55 8.46 -11.87
C TYR A 122 -16.56 9.52 -11.43
N GLY A 123 -16.24 10.28 -10.38
CA GLY A 123 -17.13 11.28 -9.77
C GLY A 123 -18.23 10.68 -8.88
N TYR A 124 -18.09 9.41 -8.48
CA TYR A 124 -19.03 8.69 -7.65
C TYR A 124 -18.46 8.55 -6.22
N GLU A 125 -18.67 9.57 -5.39
CA GLU A 125 -18.39 9.47 -3.95
C GLU A 125 -19.59 8.84 -3.23
N LEU A 126 -19.35 7.74 -2.51
CA LEU A 126 -20.38 7.08 -1.72
C LEU A 126 -20.79 7.99 -0.54
N ALA A 127 -22.09 8.25 -0.45
CA ALA A 127 -22.71 8.99 0.65
C ALA A 127 -23.28 8.04 1.71
N ASN A 128 -24.00 6.99 1.28
CA ASN A 128 -24.66 6.04 2.19
C ASN A 128 -24.94 4.69 1.50
N ILE A 129 -25.39 3.72 2.27
CA ILE A 129 -25.82 2.40 1.81
C ILE A 129 -27.27 2.16 2.28
N ARG A 130 -28.11 1.64 1.40
CA ARG A 130 -29.46 1.17 1.73
C ARG A 130 -29.53 -0.35 1.58
N TYR A 131 -30.11 -1.01 2.57
CA TYR A 131 -30.35 -2.45 2.54
C TYR A 131 -31.81 -2.70 2.17
N GLU A 132 -32.02 -3.53 1.16
CA GLU A 132 -33.33 -3.88 0.62
C GLU A 132 -33.53 -5.40 0.76
N GLU A 133 -34.77 -5.89 0.65
CA GLU A 133 -35.06 -7.33 0.83
C GLU A 133 -34.23 -8.23 -0.11
N ALA A 134 -34.00 -7.78 -1.35
CA ALA A 134 -33.34 -8.56 -2.39
C ALA A 134 -31.87 -8.16 -2.65
N GLY A 135 -31.31 -7.19 -1.92
CA GLY A 135 -29.98 -6.68 -2.22
C GLY A 135 -29.59 -5.40 -1.48
N VAL A 136 -28.75 -4.61 -2.12
CA VAL A 136 -28.17 -3.39 -1.54
C VAL A 136 -28.10 -2.28 -2.58
N THR A 137 -28.30 -1.05 -2.16
CA THR A 137 -28.23 0.13 -3.02
C THR A 137 -27.15 1.09 -2.50
N ALA A 138 -26.17 1.39 -3.35
CA ALA A 138 -25.19 2.44 -3.11
C ALA A 138 -25.82 3.81 -3.40
N VAL A 139 -25.74 4.72 -2.43
CA VAL A 139 -26.22 6.10 -2.54
C VAL A 139 -25.02 7.01 -2.73
N PHE A 140 -24.93 7.72 -3.85
CA PHE A 140 -23.81 8.59 -4.17
C PHE A 140 -24.14 10.07 -3.93
N THR A 141 -23.11 10.88 -3.68
CA THR A 141 -23.26 12.33 -3.41
C THR A 141 -23.78 13.12 -4.60
N ASN A 142 -23.62 12.60 -5.81
CA ASN A 142 -24.18 13.17 -7.04
C ASN A 142 -25.69 12.87 -7.23
N GLY A 143 -26.31 12.16 -6.29
CA GLY A 143 -27.73 11.79 -6.32
C GLY A 143 -28.02 10.45 -7.01
N GLU A 144 -27.02 9.83 -7.62
CA GLU A 144 -27.17 8.51 -8.26
C GLU A 144 -27.42 7.41 -7.22
N LEU A 145 -28.27 6.46 -7.60
CA LEU A 145 -28.60 5.28 -6.82
C LEU A 145 -28.31 4.04 -7.67
N VAL A 146 -27.44 3.16 -7.17
CA VAL A 146 -27.08 1.94 -7.91
C VAL A 146 -27.34 0.71 -7.05
N ALA A 147 -28.22 -0.16 -7.53
CA ALA A 147 -28.56 -1.41 -6.89
C ALA A 147 -27.59 -2.54 -7.28
N GLY A 148 -27.35 -3.45 -6.35
CA GLY A 148 -26.53 -4.64 -6.53
C GLY A 148 -26.87 -5.72 -5.50
N SER A 149 -26.18 -6.85 -5.60
CA SER A 149 -26.30 -7.94 -4.61
C SER A 149 -25.43 -7.70 -3.39
N ILE A 150 -24.26 -7.06 -3.57
CA ILE A 150 -23.28 -6.81 -2.52
C ILE A 150 -22.46 -5.55 -2.83
N ILE A 151 -22.08 -4.80 -1.79
CA ILE A 151 -21.07 -3.74 -1.84
C ILE A 151 -19.76 -4.23 -1.22
N ILE A 152 -18.64 -3.99 -1.89
CA ILE A 152 -17.30 -4.14 -1.29
C ILE A 152 -16.60 -2.79 -1.27
N GLY A 153 -16.26 -2.33 -0.06
CA GLY A 153 -15.48 -1.12 0.17
C GLY A 153 -14.00 -1.37 0.00
N SER A 154 -13.38 -0.70 -0.97
CA SER A 154 -11.94 -0.70 -1.25
C SER A 154 -11.43 0.74 -1.45
N ASP A 155 -12.12 1.69 -0.84
CA ASP A 155 -12.00 3.14 -0.95
C ASP A 155 -10.95 3.76 -0.01
N GLY A 156 -9.99 2.94 0.41
CA GLY A 156 -8.76 3.37 1.06
C GLY A 156 -8.90 3.73 2.55
N PRO A 157 -7.87 4.35 3.14
CA PRO A 157 -7.76 4.51 4.59
C PRO A 157 -8.82 5.45 5.20
N LYS A 158 -9.51 6.24 4.37
CA LYS A 158 -10.61 7.14 4.77
C LYS A 158 -11.98 6.61 4.35
N SER A 159 -12.10 5.29 4.20
CA SER A 159 -13.27 4.59 3.67
C SER A 159 -14.60 5.14 4.18
N LYS A 160 -15.48 5.49 3.25
CA LYS A 160 -16.87 5.84 3.50
C LYS A 160 -17.68 4.59 3.81
N VAL A 161 -17.39 3.46 3.15
CA VAL A 161 -18.05 2.18 3.43
C VAL A 161 -17.80 1.78 4.90
N ARG A 162 -16.54 1.83 5.37
CA ARG A 162 -16.21 1.54 6.78
C ARG A 162 -16.95 2.48 7.74
N LYS A 163 -17.03 3.77 7.41
CA LYS A 163 -17.76 4.77 8.24
C LYS A 163 -19.27 4.51 8.27
N VAL A 164 -19.89 4.07 7.19
CA VAL A 164 -21.32 3.71 7.17
C VAL A 164 -21.58 2.50 8.06
N LEU A 165 -20.67 1.51 8.08
CA LEU A 165 -20.82 0.30 8.90
C LEU A 165 -20.61 0.54 10.39
N LEU A 166 -19.63 1.39 10.74
CA LEU A 166 -19.08 1.44 12.11
C LEU A 166 -19.17 2.81 12.77
N GLY A 167 -19.65 3.85 12.06
CA GLY A 167 -19.74 5.21 12.60
C GLY A 167 -18.40 5.71 13.13
N SER A 168 -18.37 6.12 14.40
CA SER A 168 -17.16 6.62 15.07
C SER A 168 -16.08 5.54 15.27
N GLU A 169 -16.45 4.26 15.31
CA GLU A 169 -15.47 3.18 15.45
C GLU A 169 -14.62 2.99 14.18
N ALA A 170 -14.99 3.61 13.05
CA ALA A 170 -14.23 3.58 11.80
C ALA A 170 -13.02 4.54 11.76
N GLU A 171 -12.86 5.40 12.77
CA GLU A 171 -11.85 6.46 12.77
C GLU A 171 -10.44 5.91 12.97
N VAL A 172 -9.50 6.42 12.18
CA VAL A 172 -8.10 6.00 12.25
C VAL A 172 -7.41 6.67 13.46
N THR A 173 -6.56 5.91 14.13
CA THR A 173 -5.72 6.43 15.22
C THR A 173 -4.41 6.99 14.64
N PRO A 174 -4.07 8.27 14.86
CA PRO A 174 -2.79 8.82 14.43
C PRO A 174 -1.63 8.25 15.25
N LEU A 175 -0.43 8.24 14.65
CA LEU A 175 0.83 7.96 15.32
C LEU A 175 1.76 9.17 15.23
N GLU A 176 2.42 9.47 16.34
CA GLU A 176 3.42 10.55 16.43
C GLU A 176 4.74 10.13 15.79
N ILE A 177 4.71 10.01 14.47
CA ILE A 177 5.85 9.77 13.60
C ILE A 177 5.88 10.89 12.57
N VAL A 178 7.03 11.54 12.45
CA VAL A 178 7.31 12.40 11.31
C VAL A 178 7.84 11.52 10.19
N HIS A 179 7.11 11.44 9.09
CA HIS A 179 7.44 10.61 7.93
C HIS A 179 7.53 11.48 6.69
N SER A 180 8.74 11.74 6.21
CA SER A 180 8.98 12.38 4.92
C SER A 180 9.17 11.29 3.87
N ASN A 181 8.40 11.34 2.79
CA ASN A 181 8.48 10.41 1.67
C ASN A 181 8.46 11.21 0.37
N VAL A 182 9.56 11.18 -0.37
CA VAL A 182 9.77 12.06 -1.52
C VAL A 182 10.32 11.28 -2.70
N ALA A 183 9.78 11.55 -3.88
CA ALA A 183 10.31 11.07 -5.15
C ALA A 183 11.18 12.15 -5.79
N ILE A 184 12.48 11.88 -5.98
CA ILE A 184 13.46 12.84 -6.51
C ILE A 184 14.26 12.28 -7.69
N THR A 185 14.78 13.19 -8.51
CA THR A 185 15.75 12.93 -9.58
C THR A 185 16.94 13.85 -9.33
N TYR A 186 18.16 13.32 -9.33
CA TYR A 186 19.36 14.12 -9.06
C TYR A 186 19.89 14.86 -10.29
N GLY A 187 19.48 14.47 -11.50
CA GLY A 187 19.97 15.03 -12.76
C GLY A 187 21.46 14.73 -13.02
N ASP A 188 22.00 13.71 -12.36
CA ASP A 188 23.42 13.35 -12.39
C ASP A 188 23.56 11.83 -12.29
N ALA A 189 24.19 11.24 -13.30
CA ALA A 189 24.29 9.79 -13.43
C ALA A 189 25.14 9.14 -12.33
N GLU A 190 26.22 9.80 -11.89
CA GLU A 190 27.10 9.25 -10.86
C GLU A 190 26.45 9.32 -9.48
N LYS A 191 25.72 10.41 -9.18
CA LYS A 191 24.90 10.49 -7.97
C LYS A 191 23.81 9.42 -7.95
N ALA A 192 23.11 9.22 -9.07
CA ALA A 192 22.07 8.20 -9.18
C ALA A 192 22.63 6.79 -8.96
N LYS A 193 23.75 6.44 -9.62
CA LYS A 193 24.42 5.14 -9.43
C LYS A 193 24.89 4.96 -7.98
N PHE A 194 25.45 6.00 -7.37
CA PHE A 194 25.89 5.96 -5.97
C PHE A 194 24.72 5.73 -5.00
N VAL A 195 23.60 6.43 -5.18
CA VAL A 195 22.39 6.20 -4.37
C VAL A 195 21.85 4.79 -4.56
N ARG A 196 21.85 4.27 -5.79
CA ARG A 196 21.43 2.91 -6.11
C ARG A 196 22.38 1.83 -5.57
N SER A 197 23.63 2.16 -5.25
CA SER A 197 24.63 1.17 -4.84
C SER A 197 24.32 0.51 -3.49
N ALA A 198 23.43 1.09 -2.67
CA ALA A 198 22.95 0.44 -1.45
C ALA A 198 22.18 -0.85 -1.76
N HIS A 199 21.31 -0.82 -2.78
CA HIS A 199 20.57 -1.99 -3.27
C HIS A 199 19.89 -1.69 -4.61
N PRO A 200 19.86 -2.63 -5.57
CA PRO A 200 19.22 -2.40 -6.88
C PRO A 200 17.71 -2.13 -6.80
N VAL A 201 17.04 -2.72 -5.79
CA VAL A 201 15.61 -2.52 -5.49
C VAL A 201 15.36 -1.50 -4.37
N PHE A 202 15.66 -1.84 -3.10
CA PHE A 202 15.50 -0.96 -1.93
C PHE A 202 16.34 -1.38 -0.72
N SER A 203 16.59 -0.45 0.19
CA SER A 203 17.37 -0.69 1.43
C SER A 203 16.98 0.28 2.55
N PHE A 204 17.42 -0.03 3.77
CA PHE A 204 17.22 0.82 4.95
C PHE A 204 18.55 1.15 5.62
N ALA A 205 18.66 2.33 6.21
CA ALA A 205 19.66 2.64 7.22
C ALA A 205 18.97 3.15 8.48
N VAL A 206 19.42 2.70 9.65
CA VAL A 206 18.88 3.14 10.93
C VAL A 206 20.01 3.61 11.82
N LYS A 207 19.85 4.78 12.43
CA LYS A 207 20.71 5.28 13.52
C LYS A 207 19.82 5.78 14.67
N PRO A 208 20.38 6.08 15.86
CA PRO A 208 19.61 6.68 16.94
C PRO A 208 18.78 7.88 16.47
N GLY A 209 17.45 7.76 16.63
CA GLY A 209 16.47 8.81 16.31
C GLY A 209 16.19 9.04 14.83
N LEU A 210 16.64 8.17 13.91
CA LEU A 210 16.35 8.33 12.48
C LEU A 210 16.41 7.00 11.71
N LEU A 211 15.35 6.72 10.96
CA LEU A 211 15.34 5.72 9.89
C LEU A 211 15.38 6.43 8.54
N SER A 212 16.20 5.91 7.63
CA SER A 212 16.19 6.26 6.22
C SER A 212 15.87 5.03 5.38
N PHE A 213 15.07 5.24 4.33
CA PHE A 213 14.79 4.22 3.33
C PHE A 213 15.08 4.80 1.94
N LEU A 214 15.75 3.98 1.13
CA LEU A 214 16.06 4.30 -0.26
C LEU A 214 15.52 3.20 -1.15
N SER A 215 14.84 3.60 -2.22
CA SER A 215 14.34 2.70 -3.26
C SER A 215 14.34 3.39 -4.61
N ILE A 216 14.43 2.61 -5.68
CA ILE A 216 14.06 3.09 -7.01
C ILE A 216 12.56 3.37 -7.03
N GLN A 217 12.18 4.52 -7.61
CA GLN A 217 10.80 4.97 -7.82
C GLN A 217 10.40 4.86 -9.30
N ASP A 218 11.33 5.12 -10.21
CA ASP A 218 11.12 5.00 -11.65
C ASP A 218 12.47 4.91 -12.39
N VAL A 219 12.55 4.05 -13.40
CA VAL A 219 13.66 3.98 -14.36
C VAL A 219 13.08 4.23 -15.75
N PRO A 220 13.12 5.48 -16.24
CA PRO A 220 12.64 5.80 -17.59
C PRO A 220 13.52 5.19 -18.68
N ASP A 221 14.83 5.27 -18.50
CA ASP A 221 15.86 4.76 -19.41
C ASP A 221 16.99 4.12 -18.58
N PRO A 222 17.30 2.81 -18.74
CA PRO A 222 18.38 2.18 -18.00
C PRO A 222 19.78 2.68 -18.44
N GLU A 223 19.90 3.24 -19.64
CA GLU A 223 21.16 3.77 -20.18
C GLU A 223 21.41 5.24 -19.81
N ASP A 224 20.41 5.93 -19.25
CA ASP A 224 20.55 7.30 -18.72
C ASP A 224 20.22 7.40 -17.23
N PRO A 225 21.18 7.05 -16.34
CA PRO A 225 20.97 7.10 -14.89
C PRO A 225 20.65 8.49 -14.33
N ALA A 226 20.96 9.57 -15.04
CA ALA A 226 20.63 10.91 -14.58
C ALA A 226 19.10 11.14 -14.51
N THR A 227 18.31 10.36 -15.26
CA THR A 227 16.84 10.42 -15.28
C THR A 227 16.16 9.57 -14.21
N TRP A 228 16.91 8.67 -13.57
CA TRP A 228 16.34 7.75 -12.57
C TRP A 228 15.71 8.51 -11.42
N ARG A 229 14.55 8.02 -10.99
CA ARG A 229 13.79 8.57 -9.86
C ARG A 229 13.96 7.67 -8.65
N PHE A 230 14.20 8.27 -7.49
CA PHE A 230 14.38 7.58 -6.23
C PHE A 230 13.28 7.97 -5.25
N GLN A 231 12.76 6.98 -4.53
CA GLN A 231 11.97 7.19 -3.33
C GLN A 231 12.95 7.30 -2.15
N VAL A 232 13.02 8.49 -1.57
CA VAL A 232 13.85 8.77 -0.39
C VAL A 232 12.92 9.07 0.78
N VAL A 233 13.06 8.28 1.83
CA VAL A 233 12.27 8.39 3.04
C VAL A 233 13.17 8.68 4.22
N THR A 234 12.72 9.60 5.08
CA THR A 234 13.32 9.84 6.40
C THR A 234 12.22 9.87 7.45
N SER A 235 12.37 9.10 8.51
CA SER A 235 11.36 8.92 9.55
C SER A 235 11.96 8.99 10.95
N TRP A 236 11.25 9.64 11.88
CA TRP A 236 11.63 9.70 13.30
C TRP A 236 10.41 9.85 14.20
N LEU A 237 10.54 9.46 15.46
CA LEU A 237 9.50 9.65 16.48
C LEU A 237 9.32 11.13 16.79
N GLY A 238 8.06 11.57 16.89
CA GLY A 238 7.70 12.92 17.30
C GLY A 238 6.51 13.48 16.54
N LYS A 239 6.06 14.65 17.00
CA LYS A 239 5.00 15.41 16.36
C LYS A 239 5.51 16.13 15.12
N GLN A 240 4.66 16.21 14.11
CA GLN A 240 4.93 17.01 12.92
C GLN A 240 4.84 18.49 13.30
N ASP A 241 5.83 19.28 12.88
CA ASP A 241 5.78 20.73 13.01
C ASP A 241 5.05 21.31 11.80
N ASP A 242 3.76 21.57 12.00
CA ASP A 242 2.87 22.12 10.97
C ASP A 242 3.20 23.58 10.63
N SER A 243 4.04 24.27 11.42
CA SER A 243 4.49 25.63 11.13
C SER A 243 5.58 25.70 10.07
N LEU A 244 6.30 24.59 9.82
CA LEU A 244 7.36 24.55 8.82
C LEU A 244 6.78 24.55 7.40
N ASP A 245 7.28 25.48 6.59
CA ASP A 245 7.10 25.46 5.15
C ASP A 245 7.96 24.37 4.48
N THR A 246 7.95 24.34 3.15
CA THR A 246 8.73 23.35 2.39
C THR A 246 10.23 23.45 2.65
N ALA A 247 10.78 24.66 2.70
CA ALA A 247 12.22 24.89 2.89
C ALA A 247 12.66 24.51 4.31
N GLY A 248 11.86 24.88 5.33
CA GLY A 248 12.09 24.49 6.72
C GLY A 248 12.07 22.97 6.92
N ARG A 249 11.15 22.27 6.25
CA ARG A 249 11.12 20.79 6.26
C ARG A 249 12.34 20.18 5.57
N LEU A 250 12.77 20.72 4.43
CA LEU A 250 13.99 20.27 3.75
C LEU A 250 15.22 20.47 4.64
N ALA A 251 15.36 21.63 5.27
CA ALA A 251 16.43 21.91 6.21
C ALA A 251 16.43 20.91 7.39
N GLN A 252 15.26 20.63 7.97
CA GLN A 252 15.12 19.66 9.06
C GLN A 252 15.52 18.23 8.63
N VAL A 253 15.09 17.80 7.44
CA VAL A 253 15.44 16.49 6.87
C VAL A 253 16.95 16.40 6.58
N LYS A 254 17.55 17.41 5.93
CA LYS A 254 19.01 17.50 5.69
C LYS A 254 19.80 17.50 7.00
N GLN A 255 19.38 18.26 8.01
CA GLN A 255 20.02 18.30 9.32
C GLN A 255 20.02 16.91 9.98
N LYS A 256 18.88 16.23 10.01
CA LYS A 256 18.74 14.89 10.62
C LYS A 256 19.60 13.84 9.91
N ALA A 257 19.67 13.91 8.57
CA ALA A 257 20.43 12.99 7.74
C ALA A 257 21.94 13.29 7.68
N SER A 258 22.40 14.47 8.11
CA SER A 258 23.79 14.92 8.00
C SER A 258 24.84 13.97 8.61
N THR A 259 24.44 13.17 9.60
CA THR A 259 25.29 12.17 10.29
C THR A 259 24.97 10.73 9.89
N MET A 260 24.25 10.53 8.79
CA MET A 260 23.99 9.20 8.25
C MET A 260 25.21 8.64 7.52
N CYS A 261 25.29 7.32 7.38
CA CYS A 261 26.23 6.64 6.52
C CYS A 261 25.88 6.84 5.03
N GLU A 262 26.82 6.52 4.15
CA GLU A 262 26.59 6.53 2.71
C GLU A 262 25.90 5.26 2.21
N PRO A 263 25.09 5.33 1.14
CA PRO A 263 24.75 6.54 0.37
C PRO A 263 23.56 7.33 0.95
N PHE A 264 23.00 6.90 2.09
CA PHE A 264 21.79 7.49 2.70
C PHE A 264 21.95 8.97 3.05
N ARG A 265 23.13 9.39 3.50
CA ARG A 265 23.45 10.81 3.70
C ARG A 265 23.40 11.57 2.39
N SER A 266 24.15 11.13 1.38
CA SER A 266 24.21 11.82 0.09
C SER A 266 22.86 11.86 -0.63
N ALA A 267 22.05 10.81 -0.52
CA ALA A 267 20.70 10.76 -1.08
C ALA A 267 19.81 11.92 -0.58
N VAL A 268 19.99 12.34 0.67
CA VAL A 268 19.26 13.48 1.24
C VAL A 268 19.99 14.80 0.97
N MET A 269 21.30 14.84 1.14
CA MET A 269 22.08 16.08 1.00
C MET A 269 22.10 16.60 -0.44
N TRP A 270 21.99 15.72 -1.44
CA TRP A 270 21.92 16.08 -2.85
C TRP A 270 20.51 16.42 -3.34
N MET A 271 19.49 16.39 -2.49
CA MET A 271 18.17 16.91 -2.85
C MET A 271 18.29 18.38 -3.28
N PRO A 272 17.75 18.75 -4.47
CA PRO A 272 17.64 20.14 -4.90
C PRO A 272 16.96 21.03 -3.83
N ASP A 273 17.35 22.29 -3.72
CA ASP A 273 16.85 23.18 -2.67
C ASP A 273 15.36 23.56 -2.83
N ASP A 274 14.80 23.38 -4.02
CA ASP A 274 13.39 23.55 -4.33
C ASP A 274 12.55 22.26 -4.15
N THR A 275 13.16 21.18 -3.62
CA THR A 275 12.48 19.91 -3.38
C THR A 275 11.30 20.09 -2.42
N LYS A 276 10.11 19.71 -2.87
CA LYS A 276 8.88 19.78 -2.07
C LYS A 276 8.82 18.66 -1.03
N ILE A 277 9.13 19.00 0.22
CA ILE A 277 9.02 18.09 1.36
C ILE A 277 7.62 18.16 1.99
N THR A 278 6.99 17.01 2.11
CA THR A 278 5.73 16.83 2.85
C THR A 278 5.91 15.80 3.95
N TYR A 279 5.25 16.03 5.08
CA TYR A 279 5.10 15.00 6.11
C TYR A 279 3.77 14.28 5.93
N ASP A 280 3.85 12.96 5.82
CA ASP A 280 2.68 12.10 5.73
C ASP A 280 2.16 11.80 7.13
N LYS A 281 0.86 11.97 7.34
CA LYS A 281 0.21 11.63 8.61
C LYS A 281 0.15 10.11 8.73
N MET A 282 0.95 9.55 9.62
CA MET A 282 0.90 8.13 9.93
C MET A 282 -0.32 7.86 10.81
N ALA A 283 -1.16 6.92 10.39
CA ALA A 283 -2.32 6.50 11.14
C ALA A 283 -2.61 5.02 10.86
N TYR A 284 -3.37 4.39 11.73
CA TYR A 284 -3.77 2.99 11.60
C TYR A 284 -5.19 2.79 12.12
N TRP A 285 -5.83 1.68 11.73
CA TRP A 285 -7.09 1.24 12.32
C TRP A 285 -7.06 -0.27 12.52
N VAL A 286 -7.29 -0.73 13.75
CA VAL A 286 -7.35 -2.15 14.07
C VAL A 286 -8.75 -2.63 13.73
N PRO A 287 -8.91 -3.55 12.77
CA PRO A 287 -10.22 -4.05 12.38
C PRO A 287 -10.93 -4.75 13.52
N ILE A 288 -12.21 -4.46 13.64
CA ILE A 288 -13.16 -5.13 14.52
C ILE A 288 -14.25 -5.79 13.67
N PRO A 289 -14.97 -6.81 14.18
CA PRO A 289 -16.13 -7.34 13.49
C PRO A 289 -17.13 -6.23 13.14
N TRP A 290 -17.69 -6.29 11.93
CA TRP A 290 -18.76 -5.40 11.47
C TRP A 290 -19.99 -6.22 11.09
N ASP A 291 -21.18 -5.62 11.20
CA ASP A 291 -22.38 -6.20 10.62
C ASP A 291 -22.26 -6.17 9.10
N ASN A 292 -22.13 -7.35 8.49
CA ASN A 292 -22.08 -7.49 7.04
C ASN A 292 -23.47 -7.41 6.38
N HIS A 293 -24.52 -7.18 7.18
CA HIS A 293 -25.91 -7.10 6.80
C HIS A 293 -26.34 -8.27 5.92
N ASP A 294 -26.28 -9.49 6.47
CA ASP A 294 -26.54 -10.76 5.79
C ASP A 294 -25.69 -10.97 4.51
N GLY A 295 -24.43 -10.53 4.55
CA GLY A 295 -23.48 -10.65 3.45
C GLY A 295 -23.65 -9.64 2.32
N ARG A 296 -24.45 -8.59 2.51
CA ARG A 296 -24.68 -7.54 1.52
C ARG A 296 -23.59 -6.46 1.49
N VAL A 297 -22.68 -6.44 2.46
CA VAL A 297 -21.59 -5.47 2.49
C VAL A 297 -20.34 -5.99 3.19
N THR A 298 -19.16 -5.63 2.67
CA THR A 298 -17.87 -5.96 3.29
C THR A 298 -16.77 -4.97 2.88
N LEU A 299 -15.55 -5.18 3.35
CA LEU A 299 -14.38 -4.30 3.16
C LEU A 299 -13.16 -5.07 2.63
N ALA A 300 -12.23 -4.36 1.99
CA ALA A 300 -10.94 -4.88 1.52
C ALA A 300 -9.84 -3.79 1.49
N GLY A 301 -8.59 -4.21 1.58
CA GLY A 301 -7.41 -3.34 1.57
C GLY A 301 -7.43 -2.33 2.71
N ASP A 302 -6.92 -1.12 2.46
CA ASP A 302 -6.89 -0.04 3.46
C ASP A 302 -8.29 0.42 3.93
N ALA A 303 -9.37 0.04 3.22
CA ALA A 303 -10.73 0.24 3.74
C ALA A 303 -11.02 -0.72 4.90
N ALA A 304 -10.44 -1.91 4.89
CA ALA A 304 -10.57 -2.91 5.95
C ALA A 304 -9.47 -2.81 7.01
N HIS A 305 -8.22 -2.50 6.67
CA HIS A 305 -7.09 -2.60 7.63
C HIS A 305 -5.95 -1.62 7.33
N PRO A 306 -6.21 -0.29 7.34
CA PRO A 306 -5.15 0.68 7.08
C PRO A 306 -4.06 0.59 8.16
N MET A 307 -2.82 0.44 7.72
CA MET A 307 -1.66 0.18 8.57
C MET A 307 -0.48 1.10 8.22
N THR A 308 0.50 1.20 9.11
CA THR A 308 1.72 1.96 8.80
C THR A 308 2.61 1.20 7.81
N PRO A 309 3.39 1.90 6.97
CA PRO A 309 4.12 1.25 5.88
C PRO A 309 5.41 0.53 6.29
N HIS A 310 5.81 0.62 7.57
CA HIS A 310 7.15 0.23 8.03
C HIS A 310 7.45 -1.28 7.91
N ARG A 311 6.45 -2.12 7.67
CA ARG A 311 6.63 -3.56 7.33
C ARG A 311 6.42 -3.91 5.86
N GLY A 312 5.94 -2.99 5.02
CA GLY A 312 5.67 -3.28 3.60
C GLY A 312 4.59 -4.33 3.35
N GLN A 313 3.56 -4.42 4.21
CA GLN A 313 2.55 -5.49 4.15
C GLN A 313 1.21 -5.06 3.51
N GLY A 314 0.86 -3.77 3.54
CA GLY A 314 -0.47 -3.28 3.14
C GLY A 314 -0.94 -3.77 1.76
N LEU A 315 -0.15 -3.56 0.70
CA LEU A 315 -0.52 -4.00 -0.65
C LEU A 315 -0.64 -5.53 -0.76
N ASN A 316 0.18 -6.29 -0.04
CA ASN A 316 0.11 -7.75 -0.07
C ASN A 316 -1.18 -8.26 0.60
N HIS A 317 -1.57 -7.64 1.72
CA HIS A 317 -2.87 -7.93 2.35
C HIS A 317 -4.04 -7.53 1.44
N ALA A 318 -3.96 -6.38 0.77
CA ALA A 318 -4.96 -5.96 -0.20
C ALA A 318 -5.13 -6.93 -1.39
N ILE A 319 -4.02 -7.47 -1.93
CA ILE A 319 -4.06 -8.49 -2.99
C ILE A 319 -4.68 -9.79 -2.45
N CYS A 320 -4.32 -10.18 -1.22
CA CYS A 320 -4.89 -11.36 -0.55
C CYS A 320 -6.41 -11.22 -0.39
N ASP A 321 -6.90 -10.06 0.05
CA ASP A 321 -8.33 -9.76 0.18
C ASP A 321 -9.04 -9.89 -1.16
N ALA A 322 -8.46 -9.30 -2.22
CA ALA A 322 -9.03 -9.37 -3.56
C ALA A 322 -9.18 -10.82 -4.04
N SER A 323 -8.15 -11.65 -3.83
CA SER A 323 -8.18 -13.08 -4.16
C SER A 323 -9.27 -13.82 -3.38
N HIS A 324 -9.27 -13.69 -2.05
CA HIS A 324 -10.23 -14.40 -1.20
C HIS A 324 -11.68 -13.97 -1.46
N PHE A 325 -11.91 -12.69 -1.76
CA PHE A 325 -13.23 -12.19 -2.12
C PHE A 325 -13.72 -12.79 -3.44
N VAL A 326 -12.87 -12.83 -4.47
CA VAL A 326 -13.21 -13.43 -5.77
C VAL A 326 -13.52 -14.91 -5.61
N ASP A 327 -12.72 -15.65 -4.83
CA ASP A 327 -12.97 -17.06 -4.53
C ASP A 327 -14.32 -17.26 -3.81
N ALA A 328 -14.67 -16.37 -2.88
CA ALA A 328 -15.96 -16.40 -2.19
C ALA A 328 -17.11 -16.17 -3.18
N MET A 329 -17.00 -15.21 -4.09
CA MET A 329 -18.02 -14.94 -5.11
C MET A 329 -18.17 -16.08 -6.11
N GLN A 330 -17.08 -16.76 -6.49
CA GLN A 330 -17.13 -17.96 -7.32
C GLN A 330 -17.91 -19.09 -6.65
N LYS A 331 -17.69 -19.33 -5.35
CA LYS A 331 -18.44 -20.32 -4.57
C LYS A 331 -19.94 -20.00 -4.52
N VAL A 332 -20.30 -18.73 -4.40
CA VAL A 332 -21.70 -18.29 -4.42
C VAL A 332 -22.35 -18.57 -5.78
N VAL A 333 -21.69 -18.20 -6.88
CA VAL A 333 -22.22 -18.43 -8.25
C VAL A 333 -22.32 -19.91 -8.57
N ALA A 334 -21.39 -20.74 -8.07
CA ALA A 334 -21.44 -22.19 -8.22
C ALA A 334 -22.50 -22.87 -7.33
N GLY A 335 -23.21 -22.13 -6.47
CA GLY A 335 -24.18 -22.68 -5.52
C GLY A 335 -23.55 -23.47 -4.36
N ALA A 336 -22.23 -23.36 -4.17
CA ALA A 336 -21.49 -24.05 -3.11
C ALA A 336 -21.58 -23.34 -1.75
N SER A 337 -22.03 -22.09 -1.71
CA SER A 337 -22.23 -21.31 -0.49
C SER A 337 -23.32 -20.26 -0.70
N SER A 338 -24.04 -19.90 0.36
CA SER A 338 -24.91 -18.72 0.32
C SER A 338 -24.07 -17.43 0.32
N LEU A 339 -24.61 -16.32 -0.18
CA LEU A 339 -23.91 -15.02 -0.13
C LEU A 339 -23.55 -14.64 1.32
N LYS A 340 -24.50 -14.86 2.24
CA LYS A 340 -24.33 -14.60 3.67
C LYS A 340 -23.17 -15.38 4.25
N ASP A 341 -23.12 -16.69 4.03
CA ASP A 341 -22.07 -17.54 4.61
C ASP A 341 -20.71 -17.19 4.02
N ALA A 342 -20.63 -17.05 2.69
CA ALA A 342 -19.39 -16.72 1.99
C ALA A 342 -18.78 -15.39 2.48
N ILE A 343 -19.61 -14.35 2.66
CA ILE A 343 -19.15 -13.04 3.13
C ILE A 343 -18.90 -13.01 4.62
N THR A 344 -19.62 -13.80 5.42
CA THR A 344 -19.32 -13.97 6.85
C THR A 344 -17.93 -14.57 7.02
N THR A 345 -17.64 -15.69 6.36
CA THR A 345 -16.31 -16.32 6.39
C THR A 345 -15.22 -15.39 5.88
N TYR A 346 -15.44 -14.68 4.76
CA TYR A 346 -14.50 -13.70 4.24
C TYR A 346 -14.22 -12.57 5.24
N SER A 347 -15.27 -11.97 5.80
CA SER A 347 -15.13 -10.82 6.70
C SER A 347 -14.42 -11.21 8.00
N GLU A 348 -14.72 -12.37 8.58
CA GLU A 348 -14.02 -12.90 9.75
C GLU A 348 -12.52 -13.12 9.48
N GLU A 349 -12.17 -13.65 8.31
CA GLU A 349 -10.77 -13.84 7.90
C GLU A 349 -10.03 -12.50 7.77
N VAL A 350 -10.65 -11.52 7.11
CA VAL A 350 -10.09 -10.18 6.90
C VAL A 350 -9.91 -9.44 8.23
N VAL A 351 -10.90 -9.50 9.13
CA VAL A 351 -10.82 -8.88 10.47
C VAL A 351 -9.63 -9.44 11.23
N ARG A 352 -9.55 -10.77 11.34
CA ARG A 352 -8.52 -11.45 12.12
C ARG A 352 -7.12 -11.19 11.57
N ARG A 353 -6.89 -11.49 10.28
CA ARG A 353 -5.58 -11.27 9.64
C ARG A 353 -5.21 -9.78 9.60
N GLY A 354 -6.18 -8.90 9.35
CA GLY A 354 -5.96 -7.46 9.28
C GLY A 354 -5.59 -6.87 10.64
N ALA A 355 -6.26 -7.28 11.73
CA ALA A 355 -5.95 -6.84 13.08
C ALA A 355 -4.55 -7.23 13.51
N ASP A 356 -4.17 -8.48 13.27
CA ASP A 356 -2.83 -8.98 13.60
C ASP A 356 -1.76 -8.14 12.90
N GLU A 357 -1.87 -7.97 11.58
CA GLU A 357 -0.86 -7.23 10.82
C GLU A 357 -0.86 -5.73 11.15
N VAL A 358 -2.02 -5.10 11.39
CA VAL A 358 -2.05 -3.69 11.81
C VAL A 358 -1.30 -3.50 13.12
N LEU A 359 -1.50 -4.39 14.10
CA LEU A 359 -0.83 -4.33 15.41
C LEU A 359 0.68 -4.57 15.27
N ILE A 360 1.09 -5.58 14.50
CA ILE A 360 2.50 -5.89 14.23
C ILE A 360 3.16 -4.71 13.48
N SER A 361 2.51 -4.14 12.48
CA SER A 361 3.01 -3.00 11.72
C SER A 361 3.13 -1.75 12.58
N LYS A 362 2.19 -1.49 13.49
CA LYS A 362 2.29 -0.40 14.49
C LYS A 362 3.49 -0.61 15.41
N GLN A 363 3.62 -1.80 16.00
CA GLN A 363 4.74 -2.14 16.89
C GLN A 363 6.07 -1.96 16.16
N ASN A 364 6.16 -2.45 14.92
CA ASN A 364 7.35 -2.32 14.09
C ASN A 364 7.71 -0.87 13.78
N ALA A 365 6.74 -0.01 13.47
CA ALA A 365 6.99 1.40 13.21
C ALA A 365 7.69 2.08 14.39
N ILE A 366 7.25 1.79 15.62
CA ILE A 366 7.83 2.37 16.83
C ILE A 366 9.22 1.79 17.08
N MET A 367 9.36 0.46 17.03
CA MET A 367 10.62 -0.22 17.37
C MET A 367 11.72 0.03 16.34
N MET A 368 11.41 0.14 15.05
CA MET A 368 12.39 0.50 14.02
C MET A 368 12.93 1.94 14.17
N LEU A 369 12.19 2.81 14.84
CA LEU A 369 12.59 4.19 15.13
C LEU A 369 13.19 4.38 16.54
N ASN A 370 13.22 3.31 17.34
CA ASN A 370 13.81 3.29 18.66
C ASN A 370 15.04 2.38 18.65
N TRP A 371 16.23 2.99 18.81
CA TRP A 371 17.52 2.29 18.70
C TRP A 371 17.63 1.08 19.63
N ASP A 372 17.18 1.22 20.88
CA ASP A 372 17.30 0.18 21.90
C ASP A 372 16.35 -0.99 21.64
N GLN A 373 15.30 -0.78 20.84
CA GLN A 373 14.30 -1.79 20.49
C GLN A 373 14.44 -2.30 19.05
N LEU A 374 15.36 -1.75 18.26
CA LEU A 374 15.49 -2.01 16.82
C LEU A 374 15.60 -3.51 16.52
N MET A 375 16.54 -4.19 17.18
CA MET A 375 16.81 -5.63 16.95
C MET A 375 15.65 -6.53 17.36
N GLU A 376 14.78 -6.05 18.24
CA GLU A 376 13.59 -6.76 18.70
C GLU A 376 12.36 -6.46 17.85
N SER A 377 12.46 -5.53 16.89
CA SER A 377 11.33 -5.18 16.03
C SER A 377 10.86 -6.38 15.20
N PRO A 378 9.56 -6.46 14.86
CA PRO A 378 9.04 -7.50 13.98
C PRO A 378 9.82 -7.64 12.66
N MET A 379 10.27 -6.55 12.04
CA MET A 379 11.08 -6.59 10.82
C MET A 379 12.39 -7.34 11.05
N MET A 380 13.08 -7.02 12.15
CA MET A 380 14.34 -7.66 12.50
C MET A 380 14.14 -9.12 12.93
N LYS A 381 13.01 -9.48 13.57
CA LYS A 381 12.74 -10.87 14.01
C LYS A 381 12.18 -11.77 12.91
N ARG A 382 11.30 -11.25 12.05
CA ARG A 382 10.42 -12.03 11.15
C ARG A 382 10.60 -11.70 9.66
N SER A 383 11.49 -10.78 9.27
CA SER A 383 11.63 -10.31 7.88
C SER A 383 10.30 -9.78 7.31
N LEU A 384 10.06 -9.89 6.00
CA LEU A 384 8.81 -9.57 5.29
C LEU A 384 7.80 -10.73 5.28
N GLN A 385 8.02 -11.80 6.05
CA GLN A 385 7.10 -12.93 6.12
C GLN A 385 5.70 -12.46 6.51
N LYS A 386 4.70 -13.09 5.90
CA LYS A 386 3.29 -12.92 6.27
C LYS A 386 3.14 -13.23 7.76
N SER A 387 2.30 -12.49 8.47
CA SER A 387 1.98 -12.80 9.86
C SER A 387 1.34 -14.20 9.95
N ASP A 388 2.08 -15.16 10.51
CA ASP A 388 1.52 -16.49 10.82
C ASP A 388 0.62 -16.39 12.04
N LEU A 389 -0.60 -16.91 11.89
CA LEU A 389 -1.70 -16.85 12.86
C LEU A 389 -1.50 -17.78 14.07
N SER A 390 -0.30 -18.36 14.24
CA SER A 390 -0.03 -19.44 15.20
C SER A 390 0.93 -19.00 16.30
N GLY A 391 0.60 -17.92 17.02
CA GLY A 391 1.51 -17.42 18.07
C GLY A 391 0.96 -16.35 19.01
N SER A 392 -0.34 -16.39 19.34
CA SER A 392 -0.91 -15.64 20.46
C SER A 392 -1.78 -16.54 21.32
#